data_AF-A0A3N5MJC3-F1
#
_entry.id   AF-A0A3N5MJC3-F1
#
_cell.length_a   1.000
_cell.length_b   1.000
_cell.length_c   1.000
_cell.angle_alpha   90.00
_cell.angle_beta   90.00
_cell.angle_gamma   90.00
#
_symmetry.space_group_name_H-M   'P 1'
#
loop_
_entity.id
_entity.type
_entity.pdbx_description
1 polymer ?
#
loop_
_entity_poly.entity_id
_entity_poly.type
_entity_poly.pdbx_seq_one_letter_code
_entity_poly.pdbx_strand_id
1 'polypeptide(L)' 'MNAAQVRARYGGMSDMALWRWLQDEELGFPKPLVINKRRFWLAAALTDWERKRAPEGRMPAAIERAEVA' A
#
# COMPACT_ATOMS: atom_id res chain seq x y z
N MET A 1 -9.00 -6.97 -1.86
CA MET A 1 -7.97 -7.62 -1.02
C MET A 1 -8.45 -7.70 0.42
N ASN A 2 -8.25 -8.82 1.11
CA ASN A 2 -8.57 -8.94 2.54
C ASN A 2 -7.41 -8.40 3.42
N ALA A 3 -7.63 -8.28 4.74
CA ALA A 3 -6.63 -7.74 5.66
C ALA A 3 -5.28 -8.49 5.62
N ALA A 4 -5.29 -9.82 5.51
CA ALA A 4 -4.07 -10.61 5.44
C ALA A 4 -3.26 -10.31 4.16
N GLN A 5 -3.95 -10.18 3.02
CA GLN A 5 -3.32 -9.84 1.75
C GLN A 5 -2.75 -8.41 1.75
N VAL A 6 -3.48 -7.46 2.34
CA VAL A 6 -2.98 -6.07 2.49
C VAL A 6 -1.72 -6.04 3.35
N ARG A 7 -1.71 -6.78 4.47
CA ARG A 7 -0.55 -6.89 5.34
C ARG A 7 0.66 -7.49 4.61
N ALA A 8 0.45 -8.55 3.84
CA ALA A 8 1.49 -9.18 3.03
C ALA A 8 2.05 -8.23 1.96
N ARG A 9 1.20 -7.45 1.30
CA ARG A 9 1.59 -6.46 0.29
C ARG A 9 2.59 -5.43 0.82
N TYR A 10 2.40 -4.97 2.06
CA TYR A 10 3.26 -3.97 2.70
C TYR A 10 4.33 -4.59 3.62
N GLY A 11 4.96 -5.69 3.18
CA GLY A 11 6.10 -6.29 3.87
C GLY A 11 5.74 -7.19 5.06
N GLY A 12 4.53 -7.74 5.10
CA GLY A 12 4.11 -8.67 6.15
C GLY A 12 3.78 -8.00 7.49
N MET A 13 3.32 -6.74 7.47
CA MET A 13 3.03 -5.96 8.68
C MET A 13 2.00 -6.64 9.62
N SER A 14 2.02 -6.31 10.91
CA SER A 14 1.07 -6.83 11.89
C SER A 14 -0.32 -6.23 11.73
N ASP A 15 -1.35 -6.86 12.31
CA ASP A 15 -2.70 -6.30 12.29
C ASP A 15 -2.79 -4.99 13.06
N MET A 16 -2.05 -4.88 14.16
CA MET A 16 -1.94 -3.64 14.94
C MET A 16 -1.30 -2.50 14.15
N ALA A 17 -0.31 -2.80 13.31
CA ALA A 17 0.27 -1.79 12.42
C ALA A 17 -0.76 -1.31 11.38
N LEU A 18 -1.51 -2.24 10.79
CA LEU A 18 -2.59 -1.90 9.86
C LEU A 18 -3.70 -1.09 10.55
N TRP A 19 -4.01 -1.40 11.82
CA TRP A 19 -4.94 -0.61 12.62
C TRP A 19 -4.42 0.81 12.85
N ARG A 20 -3.14 1.00 13.21
CA ARG A 20 -2.55 2.33 13.36
C ARG A 20 -2.64 3.15 12.07
N TRP A 21 -2.35 2.55 10.92
CA TRP A 21 -2.52 3.20 9.62
C TRP A 21 -3.95 3.66 9.34
N LEU A 22 -4.95 2.93 9.85
CA LEU A 22 -6.36 3.31 9.73
C LEU A 22 -6.77 4.42 10.69
N GLN A 23 -6.02 4.65 11.77
CA GLN A 23 -6.25 5.75 12.72
C GLN A 23 -5.46 7.01 12.38
N ASP A 24 -4.39 6.86 11.60
CA ASP A 24 -3.55 7.97 11.15
C ASP A 24 -4.21 8.67 9.94
N GLU A 25 -4.84 9.81 10.18
CA GLU A 25 -5.49 10.61 9.13
C GLU A 25 -4.48 11.27 8.19
N GLU A 26 -3.28 11.61 8.69
CA GLU A 26 -2.21 12.21 7.89
C GLU A 26 -1.63 11.21 6.88
N LEU A 27 -1.62 9.92 7.24
CA LEU A 27 -1.23 8.85 6.32
C LEU A 27 -2.21 8.72 5.13
N GLY A 28 -3.48 9.09 5.32
CA GLY A 28 -4.52 9.05 4.30
C GLY A 28 -4.76 7.66 3.73
N PHE A 29 -4.53 6.61 4.53
CA PHE A 29 -4.61 5.22 4.06
C PHE A 29 -6.06 4.84 3.66
N PRO A 30 -6.28 4.05 2.60
CA PRO A 30 -7.62 3.70 2.15
C PRO A 30 -8.44 2.99 3.23
N LYS A 31 -9.68 3.45 3.44
CA LYS A 31 -10.61 2.84 4.39
C LYS A 31 -11.13 1.49 3.85
N PRO A 32 -11.27 0.46 4.70
CA PRO A 32 -11.82 -0.82 4.28
C PRO A 32 -13.34 -0.76 4.12
N LEU A 33 -13.85 -1.58 3.21
CA LEU A 33 -15.22 -2.07 3.22
C LEU A 33 -15.31 -3.24 4.22
N VAL A 34 -16.29 -3.20 5.12
CA VAL A 34 -16.51 -4.27 6.10
C VAL A 34 -17.69 -5.13 5.67
N ILE A 35 -17.43 -6.41 5.40
CA ILE A 35 -18.45 -7.41 5.04
C ILE A 35 -18.34 -8.55 6.03
N ASN A 36 -19.42 -8.90 6.72
CA ASN A 36 -19.44 -9.98 7.72
C ASN A 36 -18.29 -9.86 8.74
N LYS A 37 -18.09 -8.66 9.29
CA LYS A 37 -17.02 -8.33 10.26
C LYS A 37 -15.58 -8.50 9.72
N ARG A 38 -15.40 -8.74 8.41
CA ARG A 38 -14.10 -8.85 7.76
C ARG A 38 -13.82 -7.60 6.93
N ARG A 39 -12.58 -7.11 7.00
CA ARG A 39 -12.13 -5.93 6.27
C ARG A 39 -11.62 -6.30 4.87
N PHE A 40 -12.10 -5.57 3.87
CA PHE A 40 -11.71 -5.68 2.48
C PHE A 40 -11.36 -4.32 1.90
N TRP A 41 -10.35 -4.27 1.05
CA TRP A 41 -9.93 -3.07 0.33
C TRP A 41 -10.08 -3.28 -1.16
N LEU A 42 -10.49 -2.22 -1.85
CA LEU A 42 -10.39 -2.15 -3.30
C LEU A 42 -8.92 -2.06 -3.69
N ALA A 43 -8.50 -2.92 -4.62
CA ALA A 43 -7.10 -2.94 -5.09
C ALA A 43 -6.71 -1.61 -5.77
N ALA A 44 -7.65 -1.01 -6.50
CA ALA A 44 -7.46 0.29 -7.14
C ALA A 44 -7.15 1.39 -6.12
N ALA A 45 -7.92 1.47 -5.02
CA ALA A 45 -7.70 2.48 -3.99
C ALA A 45 -6.32 2.37 -3.31
N LEU A 46 -5.82 1.13 -3.11
CA LEU A 46 -4.46 0.90 -2.61
C LEU A 46 -3.41 1.38 -3.61
N THR A 47 -3.60 1.08 -4.90
CA THR A 47 -2.70 1.50 -5.98
C THR A 47 -2.67 3.02 -6.12
N ASP A 48 -3.82 3.67 -6.02
CA ASP A 48 -3.92 5.14 -6.09
C ASP A 48 -3.22 5.79 -4.90
N TRP A 49 -3.37 5.23 -3.70
CA TRP A 49 -2.66 5.69 -2.52
C TRP A 49 -1.15 5.54 -2.66
N GLU A 50 -0.67 4.40 -3.19
CA GLU A 50 0.75 4.17 -3.48
C GLU A 50 1.28 5.19 -4.48
N ARG A 51 0.55 5.45 -5.59
CA ARG A 51 0.94 6.43 -6.61
C ARG A 51 1.07 7.84 -6.06
N LYS A 52 0.17 8.26 -5.17
CA LYS A 52 0.24 9.58 -4.52
C LYS A 52 1.45 9.74 -3.61
N ARG A 53 2.00 8.64 -3.10
CA ARG A 53 3.15 8.61 -2.19
C ARG A 53 4.46 8.24 -2.87
N ALA A 54 4.40 7.73 -4.09
CA ALA A 54 5.59 7.53 -4.90
C ALA A 54 6.23 8.90 -5.11
N PRO A 55 7.48 9.11 -4.67
CA PRO A 55 8.17 10.35 -5.00
C PRO A 55 8.23 10.45 -6.52
N GLU A 56 7.82 11.60 -7.05
CA GLU A 56 7.89 11.90 -8.47
C GLU A 56 9.34 11.68 -8.93
N GLY A 57 9.56 10.59 -9.66
CA GLY A 57 10.86 10.29 -10.27
C GLY A 57 11.94 9.65 -9.38
N ARG A 58 11.64 8.69 -8.51
CA ARG A 58 12.66 7.67 -8.17
C ARG A 58 12.50 6.45 -9.07
N MET A 59 13.05 6.56 -10.28
CA MET A 59 13.53 5.38 -10.99
C MET A 59 14.64 4.74 -10.13
N PRO A 60 14.60 3.43 -9.83
CA PRO A 60 15.74 2.81 -9.19
C PRO A 60 16.94 2.92 -10.12
N ALA A 61 18.07 3.41 -9.60
CA ALA A 61 19.36 3.56 -10.31
C ALA A 61 19.90 2.26 -10.97
N ALA A 62 19.17 1.15 -10.85
CA ALA A 62 19.48 -0.12 -11.48
C ALA A 62 19.10 -0.20 -12.97
N ILE A 63 18.22 0.69 -13.47
CA ILE A 63 17.86 0.72 -14.90
C ILE A 63 18.92 1.41 -15.76
N GLU A 64 19.85 2.18 -15.15
CA GLU A 64 20.89 2.94 -15.87
C GLU A 64 22.04 2.08 -16.46
N ARG A 65 22.08 0.76 -16.19
CA ARG A 65 23.16 -0.12 -16.68
C ARG A 65 22.83 -0.94 -17.94
N ALA A 66 21.63 -0.78 -18.50
CA ALA A 66 21.19 -1.59 -19.64
C ALA A 66 21.26 -0.88 -21.01
N GLU A 67 21.73 0.37 -21.07
CA GLU A 67 21.83 1.15 -22.31
C GLU A 67 23.26 1.62 -22.61
N VAL A 68 24.28 0.80 -22.31
CA VAL A 68 25.60 0.90 -22.96
C VAL A 68 26.22 -0.49 -23.06
N ALA A 69 25.89 -1.25 -24.10
CA ALA A 69 26.66 -2.40 -24.57
C ALA A 69 26.28 -2.73 -26.01
#